data_AF-A0AAJ1E559-F1
#
_entry.id   AF-A0AAJ1E559-F1
#
_cell.length_a   1.000
_cell.length_b   1.000
_cell.length_c   1.000
_cell.angle_alpha   90.00
_cell.angle_beta   90.00
_cell.angle_gamma   90.00
#
_symmetry.space_group_name_H-M   'P 1'
#
loop_
_entity.id
_entity.type
_entity.pdbx_description
1 polymer ?
#
loop_
_entity_poly.entity_id
_entity_poly.type
_entity_poly.pdbx_seq_one_letter_code
_entity_poly.pdbx_strand_id
1 'polypeptide(L)'
;MSYTIKVTKDMVSASTTLSVSPKHALAICRAVNRKRWKDAKVLVEGLADQSRPLTGRWKGKYYSKAASQILGLLNTLAANARQRAIEPEKAQLMISAHRGPTMWRGRRKRKFGMRLKLVHVQALLKPLPEQKVEQKNVEQKK
;
A
#
# COMPACT_ATOMS: atom_id res chain seq x y z
N MET A 1 -11.76 -9.37 8.39
CA MET A 1 -11.82 -8.00 7.80
C MET A 1 -12.32 -8.13 6.37
N SER A 2 -13.32 -7.35 5.99
CA SER A 2 -13.76 -7.28 4.59
C SER A 2 -12.96 -6.20 3.85
N TYR A 3 -12.51 -6.50 2.63
CA TYR A 3 -11.89 -5.52 1.76
C TYR A 3 -12.95 -4.64 1.12
N THR A 4 -12.69 -3.33 0.98
CA THR A 4 -13.62 -2.46 0.26
C THR A 4 -13.73 -2.82 -1.22
N ILE A 5 -12.65 -3.36 -1.78
CA ILE A 5 -12.61 -3.86 -3.16
C ILE A 5 -12.73 -5.39 -3.09
N LYS A 6 -13.64 -5.96 -3.86
CA LYS A 6 -13.79 -7.42 -3.96
C LYS A 6 -12.51 -8.01 -4.52
N VAL A 7 -11.85 -8.87 -3.74
CA VAL A 7 -10.60 -9.52 -4.12
C VAL A 7 -10.93 -10.70 -5.02
N THR A 8 -10.49 -10.68 -6.27
CA THR A 8 -10.55 -11.84 -7.16
C THR A 8 -9.33 -12.74 -6.96
N LYS A 9 -9.40 -13.98 -7.45
CA LYS A 9 -8.31 -14.97 -7.31
C LYS A 9 -6.98 -14.46 -7.88
N ASP A 10 -7.04 -13.70 -8.96
CA ASP A 10 -5.88 -13.19 -9.69
C ASP A 10 -5.19 -12.01 -8.99
N MET A 11 -5.84 -11.41 -8.00
CA MET A 11 -5.28 -10.30 -7.23
C MET A 11 -4.55 -10.80 -5.99
N VAL A 12 -3.47 -10.11 -5.62
CA VAL A 12 -2.77 -10.33 -4.35
C VAL A 12 -3.23 -9.26 -3.36
N SER A 13 -3.50 -9.65 -2.12
CA SER A 13 -3.94 -8.73 -1.07
C SER A 13 -2.98 -8.69 0.11
N ALA A 14 -2.92 -7.54 0.76
CA ALA A 14 -2.32 -7.35 2.06
C ALA A 14 -3.15 -6.32 2.84
N SER A 15 -3.25 -6.50 4.16
CA SER A 15 -3.86 -5.50 5.02
C SER A 15 -3.16 -5.48 6.36
N THR A 16 -3.10 -4.30 6.97
CA THR A 16 -2.52 -4.16 8.31
C THR A 16 -3.13 -2.97 9.04
N THR A 17 -2.92 -2.93 10.34
CA THR A 17 -3.32 -1.82 11.20
C THR A 17 -2.10 -1.02 11.60
N LEU A 18 -2.06 0.26 11.22
CA LEU A 18 -0.91 1.14 11.39
C LEU A 18 -1.18 2.20 12.48
N SER A 19 -0.18 2.46 13.30
CA SER A 19 -0.21 3.50 14.35
C SER A 19 0.23 4.87 13.79
N VAL A 20 -0.53 5.37 12.82
CA VAL A 20 -0.31 6.64 12.12
C VAL A 20 -1.57 7.50 12.10
N SER A 21 -1.40 8.78 11.78
CA SER A 21 -2.52 9.69 11.58
C SER A 21 -3.32 9.30 10.34
N PRO A 22 -4.67 9.19 10.42
CA PRO A 22 -5.53 8.92 9.26
C PRO A 22 -5.30 9.89 8.11
N LYS A 23 -5.10 11.18 8.41
CA LYS A 23 -4.86 12.23 7.40
C LYS A 23 -3.57 11.98 6.61
N HIS A 24 -2.52 11.49 7.27
CA HIS A 24 -1.21 11.28 6.65
C HIS A 24 -1.24 10.01 5.79
N ALA A 25 -1.79 8.92 6.34
CA ALA A 25 -1.98 7.69 5.58
C ALA A 25 -2.85 7.93 4.34
N LEU A 26 -3.95 8.67 4.48
CA LEU A 26 -4.82 9.02 3.35
C LEU A 26 -4.10 9.84 2.28
N ALA A 27 -3.23 10.78 2.67
CA ALA A 27 -2.45 11.58 1.73
C ALA A 27 -1.52 10.70 0.88
N ILE A 28 -0.76 9.81 1.53
CA ILE A 28 0.16 8.89 0.85
C ILE A 28 -0.61 7.90 -0.01
N CYS A 29 -1.63 7.24 0.54
CA CYS A 29 -2.42 6.26 -0.21
C CYS A 29 -3.05 6.90 -1.45
N ARG A 30 -3.59 8.12 -1.37
CA ARG A 30 -4.12 8.83 -2.55
C ARG A 30 -3.07 9.15 -3.61
N ALA A 31 -1.84 9.47 -3.19
CA ALA A 31 -0.76 9.77 -4.13
C ALA A 31 -0.18 8.53 -4.82
N VAL A 32 -0.33 7.36 -4.19
CA VAL A 32 0.20 6.07 -4.66
C VAL A 32 -0.86 5.25 -5.40
N ASN A 33 -2.14 5.45 -5.09
CA ASN A 33 -3.23 4.65 -5.64
C ASN A 33 -3.26 4.67 -7.16
N ARG A 34 -3.50 3.51 -7.76
CA ARG A 34 -3.56 3.25 -9.21
C ARG A 34 -2.26 3.46 -9.98
N LYS A 35 -1.14 3.70 -9.31
CA LYS A 35 0.18 3.72 -9.97
C LYS A 35 0.69 2.30 -10.25
N ARG A 36 1.66 2.18 -11.15
CA ARG A 36 2.46 0.97 -11.28
C ARG A 36 3.23 0.72 -9.99
N TRP A 37 3.46 -0.54 -9.67
CA TRP A 37 4.18 -0.94 -8.47
C TRP A 37 5.54 -0.25 -8.33
N LYS A 38 6.32 -0.22 -9.43
CA LYS A 38 7.65 0.40 -9.47
C LYS A 38 7.62 1.88 -9.07
N ASP A 39 6.72 2.65 -9.69
CA ASP A 39 6.58 4.09 -9.42
C ASP A 39 6.06 4.36 -8.01
N ALA A 40 5.15 3.51 -7.53
CA ALA A 40 4.62 3.57 -6.18
C ALA A 40 5.72 3.37 -5.13
N LYS A 41 6.55 2.34 -5.30
CA LYS A 41 7.63 2.01 -4.38
C LYS A 41 8.66 3.14 -4.30
N VAL A 42 9.13 3.63 -5.45
CA VAL A 42 10.09 4.74 -5.54
C VAL A 42 9.54 6.00 -4.87
N LEU A 43 8.25 6.30 -5.05
CA LEU A 43 7.63 7.45 -4.40
C LEU A 43 7.57 7.29 -2.87
N VAL A 44 7.21 6.11 -2.36
CA VAL A 44 7.12 5.89 -0.91
C VAL A 44 8.51 5.88 -0.26
N GLU A 45 9.52 5.31 -0.92
CA GLU A 45 10.92 5.36 -0.47
C GLU A 45 11.40 6.81 -0.39
N GLY A 46 11.22 7.60 -1.45
CA GLY A 46 11.59 9.03 -1.42
C GLY A 46 10.83 9.87 -0.38
N LEU A 47 9.62 9.46 0.02
CA LEU A 47 8.88 10.09 1.12
C LEU A 47 9.41 9.69 2.50
N ALA A 48 9.91 8.46 2.64
CA ALA A 48 10.54 7.99 3.88
C ALA A 48 11.88 8.70 4.10
N ASP A 49 12.68 8.83 3.04
CA ASP A 49 14.01 9.45 3.04
C ASP A 49 13.97 10.98 2.97
N GLN A 50 12.78 11.57 2.86
CA GLN A 50 12.56 13.02 2.72
C GLN A 50 13.22 13.65 1.47
N SER A 51 13.54 12.84 0.46
CA SER A 51 14.13 13.31 -0.80
C SER A 51 13.08 13.79 -1.81
N ARG A 52 11.89 13.19 -1.80
CA ARG A 52 10.82 13.48 -2.78
C ARG A 52 9.51 13.84 -2.06
N PRO A 53 9.12 15.13 -2.01
CA PRO A 53 7.89 15.53 -1.34
C PRO A 53 6.65 15.11 -2.11
N LEU A 54 5.52 15.04 -1.41
CA LEU A 54 4.21 14.87 -2.07
C LEU A 54 3.90 16.06 -2.98
N THR A 55 3.14 15.77 -4.04
CA THR A 55 2.64 16.75 -5.00
C THR A 55 1.14 16.98 -4.84
N GLY A 56 0.60 17.97 -5.57
CA GLY A 56 -0.84 18.31 -5.55
C GLY A 56 -1.29 18.90 -4.22
N ARG A 57 -2.43 18.41 -3.68
CA ARG A 57 -3.05 18.91 -2.44
C ARG A 57 -2.11 18.90 -1.22
N TRP A 58 -1.08 18.05 -1.23
CA TRP A 58 -0.17 17.84 -0.11
C TRP A 58 1.25 18.32 -0.41
N LYS A 59 1.39 19.32 -1.29
CA LYS A 59 2.67 19.89 -1.75
C LYS A 59 3.64 20.14 -0.58
N GLY A 60 4.88 19.67 -0.74
CA GLY A 60 5.99 19.93 0.20
C GLY A 60 5.99 19.07 1.47
N LYS A 61 5.05 18.12 1.62
CA LYS A 61 4.99 17.25 2.80
C LYS A 61 5.50 15.84 2.48
N TYR A 62 6.25 15.27 3.43
CA TYR A 62 6.82 13.93 3.30
C TYR A 62 6.06 12.87 4.09
N TYR A 63 5.62 13.22 5.31
CA TYR A 63 5.01 12.28 6.26
C TYR A 63 5.84 11.01 6.50
N SER A 64 7.15 11.17 6.76
CA SER A 64 8.15 10.10 6.88
C SER A 64 7.71 8.90 7.72
N LYS A 65 7.12 9.12 8.89
CA LYS A 65 6.60 8.02 9.75
C LYS A 65 5.54 7.17 9.05
N ALA A 66 4.61 7.81 8.34
CA ALA A 66 3.56 7.09 7.62
C ALA A 66 4.13 6.40 6.37
N ALA A 67 5.07 7.03 5.67
CA ALA A 67 5.76 6.44 4.53
C ALA A 67 6.52 5.17 4.92
N SER A 68 7.31 5.21 6.00
CA SER A 68 8.06 4.05 6.52
C SER A 68 7.14 2.86 6.86
N GLN A 69 6.00 3.12 7.52
CA GLN A 69 5.04 2.06 7.83
C GLN A 69 4.32 1.50 6.60
N ILE A 70 4.00 2.36 5.62
CA ILE A 70 3.40 1.93 4.36
C ILE A 70 4.41 1.13 3.53
N LEU A 71 5.69 1.49 3.54
CA LEU A 71 6.76 0.73 2.88
C LEU A 71 6.84 -0.70 3.42
N GLY A 72 6.71 -0.87 4.74
CA GLY A 72 6.60 -2.19 5.36
C GLY A 72 5.42 -3.00 4.80
N LEU A 73 4.24 -2.39 4.66
CA LEU A 73 3.09 -3.04 4.04
C LEU A 73 3.35 -3.38 2.55
N LEU A 74 4.03 -2.52 1.79
CA LEU A 74 4.39 -2.83 0.40
C LEU A 74 5.36 -4.02 0.32
N ASN A 75 6.33 -4.12 1.22
CA ASN A 75 7.23 -5.28 1.26
C ASN A 75 6.47 -6.59 1.55
N THR A 76 5.49 -6.56 2.47
CA THR A 76 4.62 -7.73 2.70
C THR A 76 3.79 -8.08 1.46
N LEU A 77 3.27 -7.08 0.74
CA LEU A 77 2.50 -7.33 -0.49
C LEU A 77 3.37 -7.94 -1.58
N ALA A 78 4.63 -7.50 -1.73
CA ALA A 78 5.58 -8.08 -2.67
C ALA A 78 5.93 -9.54 -2.32
N ALA A 79 6.10 -9.85 -1.03
CA ALA A 79 6.33 -11.22 -0.58
C ALA A 79 5.12 -12.12 -0.91
N ASN A 80 3.90 -11.64 -0.66
CA ASN A 80 2.68 -12.36 -1.03
C ASN A 80 2.54 -12.54 -2.55
N ALA A 81 2.97 -11.56 -3.35
CA ALA A 81 2.92 -11.65 -4.80
C ALA A 81 3.87 -12.75 -5.32
N ARG A 82 5.08 -12.83 -4.77
CA ARG A 82 6.04 -13.90 -5.07
C ARG A 82 5.50 -15.29 -4.73
N GLN A 83 4.82 -15.43 -3.59
CA GLN A 83 4.16 -16.69 -3.20
C GLN A 83 3.07 -17.13 -4.19
N ARG A 84 2.40 -16.18 -4.83
CA ARG A 84 1.37 -16.44 -5.86
C ARG A 84 1.92 -16.44 -7.29
N ALA A 85 3.25 -16.44 -7.46
CA ALA A 85 3.92 -16.39 -8.77
C ALA A 85 3.51 -15.20 -9.66
N ILE A 86 3.12 -14.08 -9.05
CA ILE A 86 2.79 -12.85 -9.77
C ILE A 86 3.99 -11.90 -9.72
N GLU A 87 4.43 -11.42 -10.88
CA GLU A 87 5.50 -10.43 -10.98
C GLU A 87 4.99 -9.06 -10.49
N PRO A 88 5.54 -8.51 -9.38
CA PRO A 88 4.98 -7.32 -8.78
C PRO A 88 5.19 -6.06 -9.64
N GLU A 89 6.28 -6.01 -10.41
CA GLU A 89 6.68 -4.82 -11.16
C GLU A 89 5.70 -4.43 -12.27
N LYS A 90 5.05 -5.43 -12.86
CA LYS A 90 4.08 -5.28 -13.94
C LYS A 90 2.67 -5.04 -13.43
N ALA A 91 2.47 -5.08 -12.12
CA ALA A 91 1.15 -4.95 -11.55
C ALA A 91 0.83 -3.50 -11.16
N GLN A 92 -0.46 -3.21 -11.16
CA GLN A 92 -1.03 -1.96 -10.69
C GLN A 92 -1.35 -2.06 -9.21
N LEU A 93 -0.92 -1.06 -8.44
CA LEU A 93 -1.18 -0.98 -7.02
C LEU A 93 -2.49 -0.23 -6.76
N MET A 94 -3.41 -0.87 -6.05
CA MET A 94 -4.60 -0.24 -5.49
C MET A 94 -4.48 -0.21 -3.98
N ILE A 95 -4.48 0.97 -3.37
CA ILE A 95 -4.28 1.13 -1.92
C ILE A 95 -5.31 2.09 -1.34
N SER A 96 -5.88 1.72 -0.20
CA SER A 96 -6.84 2.53 0.55
C SER A 96 -6.48 2.57 2.03
N ALA A 97 -6.86 3.67 2.68
CA ALA A 97 -6.72 3.86 4.11
C ALA A 97 -8.09 4.17 4.72
N HIS A 98 -8.43 3.43 5.77
CA HIS A 98 -9.68 3.56 6.51
C HIS A 98 -9.39 3.85 7.97
N ARG A 99 -10.37 4.41 8.67
CA ARG A 99 -10.25 4.68 10.10
C ARG A 99 -10.09 3.35 10.85
N GLY A 100 -9.05 3.26 11.68
CA GLY A 100 -8.80 2.11 12.54
C GLY A 100 -9.72 2.09 13.78
N PRO A 101 -9.56 1.08 14.67
CA PRO A 101 -10.31 1.03 15.91
C PRO A 101 -10.02 2.27 16.75
N THR A 102 -11.03 2.73 17.46
CA THR A 102 -10.86 3.80 18.44
C THR A 102 -10.24 3.19 19.69
N MET A 103 -8.92 3.31 19.82
CA MET A 103 -8.21 2.94 21.04
C MET A 103 -7.87 4.18 21.87
N TRP A 104 -7.92 4.05 23.18
CA TRP A 104 -7.55 5.11 24.12
C TRP A 104 -6.17 4.84 24.68
N ARG A 105 -5.40 5.89 24.92
CA ARG A 105 -4.07 5.77 25.52
C ARG A 105 -4.21 5.39 27.00
N GLY A 106 -3.53 4.31 27.41
CA GLY A 106 -3.45 3.87 28.81
C GLY A 106 -2.74 4.87 29.74
N ARG A 107 -2.92 4.65 31.05
CA ARG A 107 -2.54 5.51 32.21
C ARG A 107 -1.28 6.38 31.97
N ARG A 108 -1.47 7.69 31.83
CA ARG A 108 -0.44 8.73 31.99
C ARG A 108 -1.11 10.05 32.37
N LYS A 109 -0.70 10.69 33.47
CA LYS A 109 -1.41 11.82 34.13
C LYS A 109 -1.89 12.96 33.20
N ARG A 110 -1.20 13.26 32.08
CA ARG A 110 -1.54 14.36 31.16
C ARG A 110 -2.16 13.95 29.81
N LYS A 111 -2.10 12.67 29.45
CA LYS A 111 -2.56 12.16 28.13
C LYS A 111 -3.51 10.98 28.27
N PHE A 112 -4.04 10.77 29.46
CA PHE A 112 -5.07 9.79 29.75
C PHE A 112 -6.36 10.17 29.00
N GLY A 113 -7.03 9.19 28.42
CA GLY A 113 -8.23 9.45 27.61
C GLY A 113 -7.95 10.13 26.27
N MET A 114 -6.69 10.24 25.81
CA MET A 114 -6.44 10.65 24.42
C MET A 114 -6.63 9.47 23.46
N ARG A 115 -7.37 9.69 22.38
CA ARG A 115 -7.55 8.70 21.31
C ARG A 115 -6.24 8.47 20.56
N LEU A 116 -5.81 7.21 20.48
CA LEU A 116 -4.72 6.77 19.61
C LEU A 116 -5.16 6.87 18.15
N LYS A 117 -4.25 7.38 17.32
CA LYS A 117 -4.47 7.48 15.89
C LYS A 117 -4.05 6.17 15.24
N LEU A 118 -5.05 5.41 14.82
CA LEU A 118 -4.91 4.11 14.17
C LEU A 118 -5.63 4.13 12.84
N VAL A 119 -5.06 3.43 11.87
CA VAL A 119 -5.54 3.38 10.49
C VAL A 119 -5.48 1.94 10.03
N HIS A 120 -6.54 1.47 9.39
CA HIS A 120 -6.50 0.25 8.62
C HIS A 120 -6.07 0.58 7.21
N VAL A 121 -4.98 -0.02 6.75
CA VAL A 121 -4.53 0.13 5.36
C VAL A 121 -4.73 -1.20 4.66
N GLN A 122 -5.35 -1.14 3.49
CA GLN A 122 -5.58 -2.27 2.61
C GLN A 122 -4.87 -1.99 1.30
N ALA A 123 -4.12 -2.96 0.80
CA ALA A 123 -3.46 -2.91 -0.48
C ALA A 123 -3.82 -4.14 -1.30
N LEU A 124 -4.01 -3.90 -2.60
CA LEU A 124 -4.28 -4.90 -3.60
C LEU A 124 -3.34 -4.67 -4.76
N LEU A 125 -2.80 -5.76 -5.25
CA LEU A 125 -2.00 -5.81 -6.44
C LEU A 125 -2.86 -6.42 -7.53
N LYS A 126 -3.19 -5.62 -8.54
CA LYS A 126 -3.93 -6.06 -9.72
C LYS A 126 -2.93 -6.29 -10.84
N PRO A 127 -2.79 -7.52 -11.38
CA PRO A 127 -1.98 -7.72 -12.57
C PRO A 127 -2.56 -6.84 -13.69
N LEU A 128 -1.70 -6.06 -14.34
CA LEU A 128 -2.13 -5.40 -15.57
C LEU A 128 -2.35 -6.50 -16.61
N PRO A 129 -3.35 -6.37 -17.49
CA PRO A 129 -3.46 -7.22 -18.65
C PRO A 129 -2.26 -6.86 -19.54
N GLU A 130 -1.12 -7.50 -19.32
CA GLU A 130 -0.15 -7.60 -20.39
C GLU A 130 -0.89 -8.31 -21.53
N GLN A 131 -0.90 -7.64 -22.68
CA GLN A 131 -1.48 -8.09 -23.95
C GLN A 131 -1.18 -9.57 -24.11
N LYS A 132 -2.14 -10.36 -24.61
CA LYS A 132 -1.91 -11.77 -24.98
C LYS A 132 -0.58 -11.89 -25.72
N VAL A 133 0.52 -12.14 -25.02
CA VAL A 133 1.77 -12.52 -25.65
C VAL A 133 1.47 -13.95 -26.04
N GLU A 134 1.24 -14.08 -27.34
CA GLU A 134 0.97 -15.31 -28.06
C GLU A 134 1.70 -16.46 -27.37
N GLN A 135 0.94 -17.45 -26.91
CA GLN A 135 1.49 -18.78 -26.68
C GLN A 135 1.86 -19.35 -28.07
N LYS A 136 2.92 -18.82 -28.68
CA LYS A 136 3.52 -19.37 -29.89
C LYS A 136 4.41 -20.52 -29.44
N ASN A 137 3.87 -21.73 -29.63
CA ASN A 137 4.56 -22.95 -30.00
C ASN A 137 5.81 -23.34 -29.20
N VAL A 138 5.64 -24.20 -28.19
CA VAL A 138 6.67 -25.19 -27.81
C VAL A 138 6.16 -26.64 -27.86
N GLU A 139 4.88 -26.89 -28.16
CA GLU A 139 4.35 -28.26 -28.33
C GLU A 139 4.53 -28.85 -29.74
N GLN A 140 5.50 -28.36 -30.53
CA GLN A 140 5.93 -29.03 -31.74
C GLN A 140 7.45 -29.16 -31.75
N LYS A 141 7.95 -30.21 -31.09
CA LYS A 141 9.14 -31.02 -31.42
C LYS A 141 9.64 -31.77 -30.18
N LYS A 142 9.12 -32.98 -29.97
CA LYS A 142 9.87 -34.24 -29.94
C LYS A 142 8.95 -35.38 -29.54
#